data_AF-A0A965GW62-F1
#
_entry.id   AF-A0A965GW62-F1
#
_cell.length_a   1.000
_cell.length_b   1.000
_cell.length_c   1.000
_cell.angle_alpha   90.00
_cell.angle_beta   90.00
_cell.angle_gamma   90.00
#
_symmetry.space_group_name_H-M   'P 1'
#
loop_
_entity.id
_entity.type
_entity.pdbx_description
1 polymer ?
#
loop_
_entity_poly.entity_id
_entity_poly.type
_entity_poly.pdbx_seq_one_letter_code
_entity_poly.pdbx_strand_id
1 'polypeptide(L)'
;VKSVYGVVGSGSTFTADVLQSTAFFVGIATISPLLYDSNVNILETNITSTVGVGSTNIFVNSTSGVSVGSSISIGTSITNAVVTGVGNTFVTIGAGATIGNLLNLSINNSVGIGSTQLFVASSTGVSIGDSFNLNRGNLITTITAGQTVGIGSTQIFVTSLSGVAIGNSVTVGVALTNVPIVGLGTTSVFIGTGSTASVSITAGTAVTFSLINYGLSVVSLGSTSIFIGAGNTISSAIGIGSTLAFTNTSSLITGTVVTFSNQLFTSNVISPNKLFPGTIVKKDNIVSYGSASNRDPFYGKVVSVGTTSIKIGGTKLPNTALGITTVAGVCDGALPTTTLSVTDLQILTTNLENSTDNTL
;
A
#
# COMPACT_ATOMS: atom_id res chain seq x y z
N VAL A 1 47.58 -27.42 16.65
CA VAL A 1 46.60 -26.70 15.80
C VAL A 1 47.03 -25.25 15.78
N LYS A 2 47.36 -24.68 14.62
CA LYS A 2 47.80 -23.27 14.52
C LYS A 2 46.55 -22.39 14.50
N SER A 3 46.35 -21.59 15.53
CA SER A 3 45.28 -20.58 15.56
C SER A 3 45.61 -19.47 14.55
N VAL A 4 44.63 -19.08 13.73
CA VAL A 4 44.77 -17.93 12.85
C VAL A 4 44.53 -16.67 13.68
N TYR A 5 45.60 -15.90 13.89
CA TYR A 5 45.55 -14.60 14.56
C TYR A 5 45.41 -13.52 13.48
N GLY A 6 44.32 -12.76 13.49
CA GLY A 6 44.10 -11.62 12.59
C GLY A 6 43.60 -10.42 13.38
N VAL A 7 44.32 -9.30 13.29
CA VAL A 7 43.94 -8.02 13.90
C VAL A 7 43.17 -7.19 12.87
N VAL A 8 41.98 -6.69 13.22
CA VAL A 8 41.23 -5.72 12.40
C VAL A 8 40.78 -4.55 13.28
N GLY A 9 41.46 -3.40 13.17
CA GLY A 9 41.02 -2.13 13.80
C GLY A 9 41.09 -2.06 15.33
N SER A 10 40.54 -0.98 15.90
CA SER A 10 40.68 -0.59 17.32
C SER A 10 39.53 -1.01 18.24
N GLY A 11 38.69 -1.98 17.87
CA GLY A 11 37.53 -2.39 18.67
C GLY A 11 37.18 -3.87 18.50
N SER A 12 37.19 -4.58 19.63
CA SER A 12 36.67 -5.95 19.91
C SER A 12 37.26 -7.12 19.12
N THR A 13 38.09 -7.90 19.83
CA THR A 13 38.66 -9.20 19.47
C THR A 13 37.58 -10.27 19.24
N PHE A 14 37.66 -11.01 18.13
CA PHE A 14 36.96 -12.28 17.95
C PHE A 14 37.83 -13.41 18.53
N THR A 15 37.39 -14.05 19.61
CA THR A 15 37.89 -15.37 20.04
C THR A 15 37.15 -16.44 19.24
N ALA A 16 37.73 -16.87 18.13
CA ALA A 16 37.29 -18.10 17.47
C ALA A 16 37.77 -19.28 18.32
N ASP A 17 36.90 -19.88 19.12
CA ASP A 17 37.14 -21.25 19.54
C ASP A 17 37.06 -22.16 18.30
N VAL A 18 38.07 -22.98 18.08
CA VAL A 18 38.12 -23.93 16.95
C VAL A 18 37.30 -25.16 17.36
N LEU A 19 35.97 -25.02 17.38
CA LEU A 19 35.10 -26.20 17.40
C LEU A 19 35.16 -26.85 16.01
N GLN A 20 35.84 -28.00 15.94
CA GLN A 20 35.94 -28.80 14.70
C GLN A 20 34.53 -29.10 14.17
N SER A 21 34.20 -28.56 13.00
CA SER A 21 33.06 -29.06 12.22
C SER A 21 33.42 -30.44 11.67
N THR A 22 32.59 -31.45 11.94
CA THR A 22 32.71 -32.72 11.21
C THR A 22 32.10 -32.53 9.82
N ALA A 23 32.88 -32.81 8.79
CA ALA A 23 32.42 -32.76 7.40
C ALA A 23 31.96 -34.15 6.95
N PHE A 24 30.72 -34.25 6.48
CA PHE A 24 30.22 -35.42 5.76
C PHE A 24 30.36 -35.17 4.25
N PHE A 25 31.19 -35.97 3.58
CA PHE A 25 31.37 -35.88 2.14
C PHE A 25 30.21 -36.55 1.41
N VAL A 26 29.35 -35.75 0.79
CA VAL A 26 28.24 -36.22 -0.04
C VAL A 26 28.77 -36.68 -1.40
N GLY A 27 29.74 -35.94 -1.95
CA GLY A 27 30.33 -36.17 -3.25
C GLY A 27 29.52 -35.54 -4.37
N ILE A 28 29.15 -36.34 -5.36
CA ILE A 28 28.40 -35.86 -6.52
C ILE A 28 27.02 -35.34 -6.09
N ALA A 29 26.70 -34.12 -6.47
CA ALA A 29 25.38 -33.53 -6.23
C ALA A 29 24.98 -32.60 -7.38
N THR A 30 23.66 -32.47 -7.57
CA THR A 30 23.06 -31.50 -8.48
C THR A 30 22.33 -30.44 -7.66
N ILE A 31 22.68 -29.18 -7.89
CA ILE A 31 22.11 -28.00 -7.24
C ILE A 31 21.27 -27.30 -8.29
N SER A 32 19.97 -27.14 -8.02
CA SER A 32 19.07 -26.43 -8.91
C SER A 32 19.40 -24.94 -9.00
N PRO A 33 18.94 -24.25 -10.06
CA PRO A 33 18.86 -22.80 -10.05
C PRO A 33 18.14 -22.32 -8.79
N LEU A 34 18.49 -21.13 -8.32
CA LEU A 34 17.77 -20.46 -7.26
C LEU A 34 16.29 -20.36 -7.64
N LEU A 35 15.44 -20.80 -6.73
CA LEU A 35 13.98 -20.72 -6.80
C LEU A 35 13.50 -19.72 -5.78
N TYR A 36 12.48 -18.95 -6.17
CA TYR A 36 11.73 -18.12 -5.26
C TYR A 36 10.69 -18.99 -4.55
N ASP A 37 11.02 -19.45 -3.34
CA ASP A 37 10.05 -20.10 -2.48
C ASP A 37 9.23 -19.01 -1.78
N SER A 38 7.90 -19.14 -1.87
CA SER A 38 6.98 -18.16 -1.31
C SER A 38 7.22 -17.96 0.20
N ASN A 39 7.23 -16.69 0.60
CA ASN A 39 6.90 -16.15 1.92
C ASN A 39 6.68 -17.20 3.04
N VAL A 40 7.75 -17.55 3.76
CA VAL A 40 7.63 -18.33 5.01
C VAL A 40 7.24 -17.37 6.13
N ASN A 41 6.14 -17.64 6.83
CA ASN A 41 5.72 -16.83 7.99
C ASN A 41 6.83 -16.83 9.05
N ILE A 42 7.32 -15.63 9.41
CA ILE A 42 8.38 -15.43 10.40
C ILE A 42 7.88 -14.77 11.68
N LEU A 43 6.78 -14.01 11.60
CA LEU A 43 6.17 -13.36 12.76
C LEU A 43 4.69 -13.08 12.50
N GLU A 44 3.84 -13.46 13.45
CA GLU A 44 2.47 -12.99 13.54
C GLU A 44 2.35 -11.99 14.69
N THR A 45 1.77 -10.84 14.39
CA THR A 45 1.65 -9.68 15.30
C THR A 45 0.37 -8.93 15.00
N ASN A 46 0.06 -7.88 15.76
CA ASN A 46 -1.11 -7.05 15.54
C ASN A 46 -0.69 -5.61 15.27
N ILE A 47 -1.49 -4.90 14.47
CA ILE A 47 -1.38 -3.46 14.34
C ILE A 47 -1.74 -2.79 15.67
N THR A 48 -0.89 -1.87 16.13
CA THR A 48 -1.08 -1.11 17.38
C THR A 48 -1.67 0.28 17.18
N SER A 49 -1.63 0.80 15.95
CA SER A 49 -2.14 2.14 15.60
C SER A 49 -2.82 2.12 14.24
N THR A 50 -3.79 3.00 14.06
CA THR A 50 -4.43 3.28 12.78
C THR A 50 -3.46 3.35 11.59
N VAL A 51 -3.69 2.53 10.58
CA VAL A 51 -3.03 2.64 9.26
C VAL A 51 -4.00 3.21 8.24
N GLY A 52 -3.66 4.36 7.65
CA GLY A 52 -4.42 4.93 6.53
C GLY A 52 -3.83 4.54 5.16
N VAL A 53 -4.62 4.64 4.09
CA VAL A 53 -4.13 4.58 2.70
C VAL A 53 -3.03 5.62 2.48
N GLY A 54 -2.01 5.24 1.70
CA GLY A 54 -0.81 6.04 1.48
C GLY A 54 0.20 6.03 2.64
N SER A 55 -0.14 5.44 3.80
CA SER A 55 0.84 5.31 4.90
C SER A 55 1.96 4.37 4.51
N THR A 56 3.19 4.76 4.83
CA THR A 56 4.39 3.94 4.66
C THR A 56 4.85 3.31 5.97
N ASN A 57 4.45 3.83 7.14
CA ASN A 57 4.77 3.25 8.44
C ASN A 57 3.58 2.47 9.01
N ILE A 58 3.83 1.23 9.42
CA ILE A 58 2.86 0.32 10.02
C ILE A 58 3.32 0.01 11.45
N PHE A 59 2.58 0.48 12.45
CA PHE A 59 2.90 0.23 13.85
C PHE A 59 2.39 -1.14 14.28
N VAL A 60 3.27 -1.95 14.86
CA VAL A 60 3.00 -3.35 15.21
C VAL A 60 3.42 -3.64 16.65
N ASN A 61 2.91 -4.72 17.23
CA ASN A 61 3.22 -5.10 18.62
C ASN A 61 4.68 -5.58 18.79
N SER A 62 5.30 -6.04 17.69
CA SER A 62 6.61 -6.66 17.69
C SER A 62 7.17 -6.62 16.28
N THR A 63 8.46 -6.32 16.17
CA THR A 63 9.26 -6.44 14.95
C THR A 63 10.38 -7.47 15.11
N SER A 64 10.35 -8.27 16.19
CA SER A 64 11.39 -9.26 16.48
C SER A 64 11.46 -10.32 15.38
N GLY A 65 12.61 -10.48 14.75
CA GLY A 65 12.82 -11.41 13.64
C GLY A 65 12.44 -10.86 12.25
N VAL A 66 11.85 -9.65 12.18
CA VAL A 66 11.55 -8.97 10.89
C VAL A 66 12.80 -8.23 10.41
N SER A 67 13.06 -8.32 9.11
CA SER A 67 14.19 -7.63 8.47
C SER A 67 13.75 -6.88 7.21
N VAL A 68 14.51 -5.87 6.80
CA VAL A 68 14.34 -5.24 5.47
C VAL A 68 14.39 -6.33 4.41
N GLY A 69 13.50 -6.27 3.41
CA GLY A 69 13.33 -7.32 2.40
C GLY A 69 12.29 -8.39 2.75
N SER A 70 11.87 -8.47 4.03
CA SER A 70 10.67 -9.25 4.38
C SER A 70 9.44 -8.68 3.68
N SER A 71 8.38 -9.46 3.57
CA SER A 71 7.09 -8.96 3.12
C SER A 71 6.06 -8.99 4.26
N ILE A 72 5.16 -8.02 4.25
CA ILE A 72 4.07 -7.86 5.20
C ILE A 72 2.74 -8.01 4.48
N SER A 73 1.84 -8.76 5.10
CA SER A 73 0.45 -8.92 4.68
C SER A 73 -0.50 -8.66 5.86
N ILE A 74 -1.59 -7.96 5.59
CA ILE A 74 -2.60 -7.56 6.57
C ILE A 74 -3.98 -7.68 5.92
N GLY A 75 -4.67 -8.80 6.20
CA GLY A 75 -5.96 -9.10 5.57
C GLY A 75 -5.93 -8.88 4.05
N THR A 76 -6.92 -8.14 3.54
CA THR A 76 -7.00 -7.74 2.12
C THR A 76 -6.45 -6.35 1.83
N SER A 77 -6.00 -5.62 2.86
CA SER A 77 -5.66 -4.19 2.73
C SER A 77 -4.19 -3.93 2.45
N ILE A 78 -3.33 -4.88 2.81
CA ILE A 78 -1.91 -4.90 2.43
C ILE A 78 -1.59 -6.33 2.04
N THR A 79 -1.11 -6.54 0.81
CA THR A 79 -0.82 -7.88 0.29
C THR A 79 0.63 -7.95 -0.17
N ASN A 80 1.44 -8.74 0.53
CA ASN A 80 2.85 -9.02 0.23
C ASN A 80 3.68 -7.76 -0.03
N ALA A 81 3.43 -6.68 0.72
CA ALA A 81 4.17 -5.44 0.57
C ALA A 81 5.59 -5.62 1.09
N VAL A 82 6.59 -5.11 0.37
CA VAL A 82 7.99 -5.21 0.77
C VAL A 82 8.29 -4.26 1.93
N VAL A 83 8.92 -4.78 2.98
CA VAL A 83 9.45 -4.03 4.12
C VAL A 83 10.76 -3.36 3.71
N THR A 84 10.76 -2.03 3.71
CA THR A 84 11.91 -1.18 3.36
C THR A 84 12.67 -0.66 4.58
N GLY A 85 12.07 -0.76 5.77
CA GLY A 85 12.69 -0.35 7.04
C GLY A 85 12.06 -1.08 8.23
N VAL A 86 12.83 -1.28 9.30
CA VAL A 86 12.34 -1.89 10.54
C VAL A 86 12.75 -1.00 11.71
N GLY A 87 11.77 -0.50 12.46
CA GLY A 87 11.94 0.19 13.72
C GLY A 87 11.59 -0.70 14.91
N ASN A 88 11.71 -0.14 16.12
CA ASN A 88 11.41 -0.88 17.35
C ASN A 88 9.93 -1.26 17.48
N THR A 89 9.02 -0.40 17.01
CA THR A 89 7.55 -0.55 17.16
C THR A 89 6.80 -0.40 15.84
N PHE A 90 7.51 -0.31 14.71
CA PHE A 90 6.92 -0.13 13.39
C PHE A 90 7.79 -0.74 12.31
N VAL A 91 7.18 -1.00 11.15
CA VAL A 91 7.88 -1.30 9.90
C VAL A 91 7.55 -0.24 8.86
N THR A 92 8.48 0.00 7.95
CA THR A 92 8.28 0.88 6.79
C THR A 92 8.09 0.02 5.54
N ILE A 93 7.14 0.40 4.68
CA ILE A 93 6.87 -0.22 3.38
C ILE A 93 6.99 0.81 2.25
N GLY A 94 7.05 0.32 1.00
CA GLY A 94 7.02 1.18 -0.18
C GLY A 94 5.73 2.01 -0.30
N ALA A 95 5.84 3.20 -0.91
CA ALA A 95 4.67 4.03 -1.21
C ALA A 95 3.68 3.29 -2.12
N GLY A 96 2.38 3.42 -1.85
CA GLY A 96 1.31 2.78 -2.64
C GLY A 96 1.00 1.32 -2.27
N ALA A 97 1.64 0.76 -1.25
CA ALA A 97 1.41 -0.61 -0.79
C ALA A 97 0.12 -0.81 0.03
N THR A 98 -0.51 0.28 0.47
CA THR A 98 -1.83 0.27 1.12
C THR A 98 -2.92 0.44 0.07
N ILE A 99 -3.77 -0.57 -0.08
CA ILE A 99 -4.88 -0.57 -1.06
C ILE A 99 -6.17 -0.10 -0.38
N GLY A 100 -6.84 0.88 -0.99
CA GLY A 100 -8.13 1.43 -0.56
C GLY A 100 -8.53 2.67 -1.36
N ASN A 101 -9.83 2.95 -1.43
CA ASN A 101 -10.33 4.13 -2.14
C ASN A 101 -9.90 5.41 -1.41
N LEU A 102 -9.25 6.31 -2.15
CA LEU A 102 -8.57 7.50 -1.64
C LEU A 102 -9.51 8.49 -0.93
N LEU A 103 -10.78 8.57 -1.33
CA LEU A 103 -11.80 9.40 -0.70
C LEU A 103 -13.17 9.09 -1.32
N ASN A 104 -14.21 8.87 -0.50
CA ASN A 104 -15.60 8.93 -0.99
C ASN A 104 -16.27 10.16 -0.38
N LEU A 105 -16.44 11.23 -1.16
CA LEU A 105 -17.10 12.46 -0.74
C LEU A 105 -18.62 12.28 -0.77
N SER A 106 -19.23 11.88 0.36
CA SER A 106 -20.67 12.06 0.55
C SER A 106 -20.94 13.41 1.17
N ILE A 107 -21.40 14.38 0.37
CA ILE A 107 -21.80 15.68 0.89
C ILE A 107 -23.22 15.55 1.42
N ASN A 108 -23.38 15.56 2.75
CA ASN A 108 -24.69 15.50 3.40
C ASN A 108 -25.29 16.90 3.67
N ASN A 109 -24.50 17.99 3.53
CA ASN A 109 -24.95 19.38 3.70
C ASN A 109 -24.03 20.38 2.95
N SER A 110 -24.50 21.60 2.69
CA SER A 110 -23.94 22.56 1.71
C SER A 110 -22.80 23.48 2.27
N VAL A 111 -21.86 24.03 1.46
CA VAL A 111 -20.71 24.94 1.82
C VAL A 111 -20.76 26.32 1.10
N GLY A 112 -20.83 27.50 1.72
CA GLY A 112 -21.15 28.77 1.00
C GLY A 112 -20.43 29.15 -0.33
N ILE A 113 -21.10 29.97 -1.15
CA ILE A 113 -20.57 30.59 -2.38
C ILE A 113 -19.31 31.42 -2.08
N GLY A 114 -18.27 31.30 -2.92
CA GLY A 114 -17.03 32.07 -2.80
C GLY A 114 -15.99 31.47 -1.84
N SER A 115 -16.27 30.32 -1.23
CA SER A 115 -15.27 29.59 -0.44
C SER A 115 -14.14 29.09 -1.33
N THR A 116 -12.93 29.56 -1.11
CA THR A 116 -11.71 29.02 -1.73
C THR A 116 -11.11 27.88 -0.90
N GLN A 117 -11.80 27.45 0.16
CA GLN A 117 -11.31 26.50 1.14
C GLN A 117 -12.41 25.54 1.60
N LEU A 118 -12.09 24.25 1.59
CA LEU A 118 -12.87 23.16 2.14
C LEU A 118 -12.22 22.71 3.45
N PHE A 119 -12.94 22.80 4.57
CA PHE A 119 -12.43 22.33 5.86
C PHE A 119 -12.62 20.83 5.96
N VAL A 120 -11.51 20.11 6.16
CA VAL A 120 -11.45 18.65 6.15
C VAL A 120 -10.90 18.15 7.48
N ALA A 121 -11.36 16.99 7.95
CA ALA A 121 -10.81 16.37 9.16
C ALA A 121 -9.33 15.98 8.97
N SER A 122 -8.94 15.69 7.72
CA SER A 122 -7.56 15.51 7.29
C SER A 122 -7.45 15.72 5.78
N SER A 123 -6.37 16.35 5.33
CA SER A 123 -5.99 16.47 3.91
C SER A 123 -5.05 15.36 3.44
N THR A 124 -4.72 14.40 4.31
CA THR A 124 -3.85 13.26 3.98
C THR A 124 -4.44 12.44 2.85
N GLY A 125 -3.67 12.24 1.79
CA GLY A 125 -4.09 11.51 0.58
C GLY A 125 -4.62 12.40 -0.55
N VAL A 126 -4.71 13.72 -0.36
CA VAL A 126 -5.05 14.69 -1.42
C VAL A 126 -3.77 15.38 -1.90
N SER A 127 -3.63 15.55 -3.22
CA SER A 127 -2.51 16.23 -3.85
C SER A 127 -2.95 17.52 -4.55
N ILE A 128 -2.03 18.47 -4.71
CA ILE A 128 -2.25 19.67 -5.54
C ILE A 128 -2.41 19.22 -6.98
N GLY A 129 -3.44 19.75 -7.67
CA GLY A 129 -3.80 19.33 -9.03
C GLY A 129 -4.84 18.20 -9.09
N ASP A 130 -5.16 17.55 -7.96
CA ASP A 130 -6.28 16.62 -7.91
C ASP A 130 -7.59 17.33 -8.28
N SER A 131 -8.49 16.58 -8.92
CA SER A 131 -9.83 17.06 -9.28
C SER A 131 -10.89 16.17 -8.62
N PHE A 132 -11.76 16.78 -7.83
CA PHE A 132 -12.91 16.11 -7.23
C PHE A 132 -14.18 16.37 -8.03
N ASN A 133 -14.96 15.32 -8.30
CA ASN A 133 -16.32 15.50 -8.81
C ASN A 133 -17.29 15.61 -7.63
N LEU A 134 -18.04 16.71 -7.57
CA LEU A 134 -19.16 16.86 -6.65
C LEU A 134 -20.39 16.17 -7.23
N ASN A 135 -20.61 14.89 -6.87
CA ASN A 135 -21.85 14.21 -7.22
C ASN A 135 -22.96 14.61 -6.23
N ARG A 136 -23.82 15.56 -6.62
CA ARG A 136 -25.04 15.88 -5.88
C ARG A 136 -26.24 15.40 -6.70
N GLY A 137 -27.17 14.69 -6.05
CA GLY A 137 -28.45 14.36 -6.67
C GLY A 137 -29.22 15.62 -7.08
N ASN A 138 -30.12 15.48 -8.05
CA ASN A 138 -30.95 16.59 -8.53
C ASN A 138 -31.71 17.26 -7.38
N LEU A 139 -31.75 18.60 -7.36
CA LEU A 139 -32.62 19.33 -6.44
C LEU A 139 -34.04 19.33 -7.01
N ILE A 140 -34.99 18.78 -6.26
CA ILE A 140 -36.40 18.80 -6.62
C ILE A 140 -37.11 19.81 -5.71
N THR A 141 -37.74 20.80 -6.32
CA THR A 141 -38.56 21.83 -5.68
C THR A 141 -39.88 21.97 -6.44
N THR A 142 -40.65 23.03 -6.18
CA THR A 142 -41.91 23.32 -6.86
C THR A 142 -42.00 24.79 -7.24
N ILE A 143 -42.84 25.10 -8.23
CA ILE A 143 -43.24 26.48 -8.51
C ILE A 143 -43.94 27.06 -7.27
N THR A 144 -43.55 28.27 -6.87
CA THR A 144 -44.10 28.95 -5.68
C THR A 144 -45.62 29.03 -5.74
N ALA A 145 -46.29 28.74 -4.62
CA ALA A 145 -47.73 28.82 -4.51
C ALA A 145 -48.25 30.21 -4.93
N GLY A 146 -49.32 30.23 -5.75
CA GLY A 146 -49.91 31.46 -6.28
C GLY A 146 -49.21 32.04 -7.52
N GLN A 147 -48.04 31.53 -7.93
CA GLN A 147 -47.33 32.00 -9.12
C GLN A 147 -47.55 31.04 -10.29
N THR A 148 -48.22 31.51 -11.34
CA THR A 148 -48.30 30.77 -12.62
C THR A 148 -47.24 31.33 -13.56
N VAL A 149 -46.42 30.46 -14.16
CA VAL A 149 -45.47 30.87 -15.21
C VAL A 149 -46.24 30.97 -16.52
N GLY A 150 -46.35 32.18 -17.06
CA GLY A 150 -47.07 32.43 -18.30
C GLY A 150 -46.34 31.87 -19.53
N ILE A 151 -47.07 31.62 -20.61
CA ILE A 151 -46.50 31.26 -21.93
C ILE A 151 -45.47 32.32 -22.34
N GLY A 152 -44.31 31.88 -22.84
CA GLY A 152 -43.25 32.81 -23.25
C GLY A 152 -42.48 33.47 -22.10
N SER A 153 -42.78 33.15 -20.84
CA SER A 153 -42.06 33.71 -19.69
C SER A 153 -40.66 33.12 -19.57
N THR A 154 -39.69 33.99 -19.29
CA THR A 154 -38.30 33.59 -19.01
C THR A 154 -37.98 33.54 -17.52
N GLN A 155 -38.93 33.90 -16.64
CA GLN A 155 -38.76 33.88 -15.20
C GLN A 155 -39.66 32.82 -14.57
N ILE A 156 -39.08 32.00 -13.70
CA ILE A 156 -39.75 30.89 -13.02
C ILE A 156 -39.56 31.07 -11.51
N PHE A 157 -40.65 31.28 -10.77
CA PHE A 157 -40.62 31.41 -9.31
C PHE A 157 -40.63 30.04 -8.64
N VAL A 158 -39.69 29.78 -7.73
CA VAL A 158 -39.56 28.48 -7.07
C VAL A 158 -39.47 28.63 -5.55
N THR A 159 -39.86 27.59 -4.83
CA THR A 159 -39.89 27.61 -3.37
C THR A 159 -38.51 27.50 -2.73
N SER A 160 -37.51 26.98 -3.46
CA SER A 160 -36.12 26.97 -3.03
C SER A 160 -35.16 27.08 -4.20
N LEU A 161 -34.11 27.89 -4.02
CA LEU A 161 -32.94 27.99 -4.90
C LEU A 161 -31.66 27.46 -4.25
N SER A 162 -31.78 26.80 -3.10
CA SER A 162 -30.61 26.29 -2.37
C SER A 162 -29.89 25.25 -3.21
N GLY A 163 -28.66 25.54 -3.66
CA GLY A 163 -27.92 24.66 -4.55
C GLY A 163 -28.02 24.97 -6.05
N VAL A 164 -28.83 25.95 -6.46
CA VAL A 164 -29.10 26.27 -7.87
C VAL A 164 -28.17 27.39 -8.36
N ALA A 165 -27.58 27.21 -9.53
CA ALA A 165 -26.60 28.10 -10.15
C ALA A 165 -26.87 28.39 -11.63
N ILE A 166 -26.30 29.50 -12.12
CA ILE A 166 -26.17 29.76 -13.56
C ILE A 166 -25.32 28.64 -14.17
N GLY A 167 -25.79 28.06 -15.28
CA GLY A 167 -25.20 26.87 -15.89
C GLY A 167 -25.82 25.55 -15.45
N ASN A 168 -26.62 25.49 -14.38
CA ASN A 168 -27.51 24.34 -14.17
C ASN A 168 -28.59 24.29 -15.26
N SER A 169 -29.22 23.13 -15.39
CA SER A 169 -30.41 23.00 -16.21
C SER A 169 -31.65 22.82 -15.34
N VAL A 170 -32.77 23.40 -15.78
CA VAL A 170 -34.07 23.33 -15.14
C VAL A 170 -35.04 22.52 -16.00
N THR A 171 -35.72 21.58 -15.36
CA THR A 171 -36.84 20.82 -15.91
C THR A 171 -38.07 21.15 -15.08
N VAL A 172 -39.16 21.55 -15.73
CA VAL A 172 -40.41 21.92 -15.04
C VAL A 172 -41.55 21.09 -15.59
N GLY A 173 -41.98 20.09 -14.82
CA GLY A 173 -42.92 19.07 -15.28
C GLY A 173 -42.53 18.53 -16.66
N VAL A 174 -43.47 18.59 -17.61
CA VAL A 174 -43.25 18.26 -19.03
C VAL A 174 -43.07 19.49 -19.92
N ALA A 175 -43.27 20.69 -19.37
CA ALA A 175 -43.33 21.93 -20.14
C ALA A 175 -41.94 22.46 -20.51
N LEU A 176 -40.94 22.19 -19.68
CA LEU A 176 -39.54 22.57 -19.89
C LEU A 176 -38.66 21.37 -19.54
N THR A 177 -37.70 21.03 -20.39
CA THR A 177 -36.77 19.91 -20.16
C THR A 177 -35.34 20.39 -20.36
N ASN A 178 -34.50 20.22 -19.32
CA ASN A 178 -33.07 20.52 -19.33
C ASN A 178 -32.73 21.91 -19.89
N VAL A 179 -33.56 22.91 -19.58
CA VAL A 179 -33.37 24.27 -20.06
C VAL A 179 -32.22 24.93 -19.30
N PRO A 180 -31.24 25.56 -19.97
CA PRO A 180 -30.15 26.22 -19.28
C PRO A 180 -30.65 27.44 -18.49
N ILE A 181 -30.18 27.53 -17.25
CA ILE A 181 -30.38 28.71 -16.39
C ILE A 181 -29.35 29.77 -16.78
N VAL A 182 -29.84 30.94 -17.18
CA VAL A 182 -29.02 32.09 -17.60
C VAL A 182 -28.92 33.17 -16.54
N GLY A 183 -29.73 33.09 -15.49
CA GLY A 183 -29.70 34.04 -14.38
C GLY A 183 -30.48 33.55 -13.16
N LEU A 184 -30.26 34.19 -12.01
CA LEU A 184 -30.95 33.89 -10.77
C LEU A 184 -31.46 35.17 -10.11
N GLY A 185 -32.67 35.11 -9.58
CA GLY A 185 -33.21 36.08 -8.62
C GLY A 185 -33.16 35.53 -7.19
N THR A 186 -33.78 36.24 -6.24
CA THR A 186 -33.85 35.80 -4.84
C THR A 186 -34.75 34.58 -4.63
N THR A 187 -35.82 34.46 -5.42
CA THR A 187 -36.79 33.37 -5.39
C THR A 187 -37.24 32.92 -6.78
N SER A 188 -36.44 33.24 -7.81
CA SER A 188 -36.73 32.88 -9.19
C SER A 188 -35.47 32.48 -9.97
N VAL A 189 -35.66 31.67 -11.00
CA VAL A 189 -34.63 31.41 -12.02
C VAL A 189 -35.00 32.11 -13.32
N PHE A 190 -33.99 32.52 -14.08
CA PHE A 190 -34.14 33.05 -15.43
C PHE A 190 -33.61 32.04 -16.44
N ILE A 191 -34.41 31.79 -17.47
CA ILE A 191 -34.07 30.94 -18.62
C ILE A 191 -33.92 31.78 -19.89
N GLY A 192 -33.29 31.23 -20.92
CA GLY A 192 -33.13 31.91 -22.20
C GLY A 192 -34.47 32.21 -22.89
N THR A 193 -34.53 33.30 -23.66
CA THR A 193 -35.72 33.71 -24.44
C THR A 193 -36.16 32.66 -25.47
N GLY A 194 -35.23 31.81 -25.94
CA GLY A 194 -35.51 30.67 -26.81
C GLY A 194 -35.95 29.40 -26.11
N SER A 195 -36.04 29.38 -24.78
CA SER A 195 -36.31 28.18 -23.98
C SER A 195 -37.62 28.24 -23.20
N THR A 196 -38.56 29.08 -23.64
CA THR A 196 -39.82 29.33 -22.93
C THR A 196 -40.83 28.22 -23.15
N ALA A 197 -41.77 28.07 -22.20
CA ALA A 197 -42.84 27.08 -22.32
C ALA A 197 -43.91 27.56 -23.31
N SER A 198 -44.43 26.63 -24.12
CA SER A 198 -45.58 26.87 -25.02
C SER A 198 -46.94 26.82 -24.32
N VAL A 199 -46.94 26.48 -23.03
CA VAL A 199 -48.12 26.36 -22.17
C VAL A 199 -47.85 27.04 -20.83
N SER A 200 -48.89 27.58 -20.19
CA SER A 200 -48.78 28.10 -18.83
C SER A 200 -48.48 26.99 -17.83
N ILE A 201 -47.55 27.22 -16.92
CA ILE A 201 -47.18 26.26 -15.88
C ILE A 201 -47.78 26.70 -14.56
N THR A 202 -48.69 25.88 -14.02
CA THR A 202 -49.40 26.18 -12.77
C THR A 202 -48.48 26.10 -11.55
N ALA A 203 -48.80 26.88 -10.53
CA ALA A 203 -48.17 26.78 -9.21
C ALA A 203 -48.21 25.33 -8.67
N GLY A 204 -47.18 24.95 -7.90
CA GLY A 204 -47.05 23.59 -7.38
C GLY A 204 -46.48 22.57 -8.36
N THR A 205 -46.30 22.91 -9.64
CA THR A 205 -45.60 22.03 -10.60
C THR A 205 -44.17 21.76 -10.12
N ALA A 206 -43.75 20.49 -10.18
CA ALA A 206 -42.41 20.10 -9.79
C ALA A 206 -41.35 20.75 -10.70
N VAL A 207 -40.32 21.31 -10.08
CA VAL A 207 -39.14 21.86 -10.73
C VAL A 207 -37.94 21.03 -10.30
N THR A 208 -37.28 20.41 -11.27
CA THR A 208 -36.06 19.65 -11.06
C THR A 208 -34.89 20.44 -11.61
N PHE A 209 -33.92 20.75 -10.76
CA PHE A 209 -32.64 21.31 -11.17
C PHE A 209 -31.61 20.19 -11.27
N SER A 210 -31.09 19.99 -12.48
CA SER A 210 -29.97 19.09 -12.72
C SER A 210 -28.68 19.90 -12.67
N LEU A 211 -27.83 19.56 -11.70
CA LEU A 211 -26.54 20.20 -11.53
C LEU A 211 -25.55 19.64 -12.57
N ILE A 212 -24.70 20.52 -13.12
CA ILE A 212 -23.53 20.09 -13.89
C ILE A 212 -22.45 19.71 -12.88
N ASN A 213 -21.79 18.56 -13.09
CA ASN A 213 -20.59 18.21 -12.32
C ASN A 213 -19.52 19.29 -12.51
N TYR A 214 -19.24 20.04 -11.46
CA TYR A 214 -18.07 20.91 -11.43
C TYR A 214 -16.91 20.13 -10.83
N GLY A 215 -15.83 19.99 -11.60
CA GLY A 215 -14.56 19.51 -11.08
C GLY A 215 -13.98 20.56 -10.13
N LEU A 216 -13.76 20.21 -8.87
CA LEU A 216 -13.03 21.06 -7.94
C LEU A 216 -11.54 20.74 -8.06
N SER A 217 -10.76 21.62 -8.68
CA SER A 217 -9.30 21.52 -8.70
C SER A 217 -8.69 22.01 -7.38
N VAL A 218 -7.82 21.19 -6.80
CA VAL A 218 -7.04 21.51 -5.60
C VAL A 218 -5.89 22.44 -5.96
N VAL A 219 -5.86 23.61 -5.33
CA VAL A 219 -4.83 24.64 -5.55
C VAL A 219 -3.81 24.68 -4.42
N SER A 220 -4.18 24.35 -3.19
CA SER A 220 -3.23 24.18 -2.08
C SER A 220 -3.84 23.37 -0.93
N LEU A 221 -3.02 23.01 0.05
CA LEU A 221 -3.39 22.17 1.20
C LEU A 221 -2.91 22.80 2.51
N GLY A 222 -3.77 22.76 3.53
CA GLY A 222 -3.41 22.91 4.94
C GLY A 222 -3.59 21.59 5.67
N SER A 223 -3.19 21.52 6.95
CA SER A 223 -3.32 20.32 7.77
C SER A 223 -4.77 19.85 7.96
N THR A 224 -5.72 20.79 7.94
CA THR A 224 -7.18 20.54 8.06
C THR A 224 -7.98 21.30 7.00
N SER A 225 -7.34 21.68 5.90
CA SER A 225 -7.98 22.44 4.83
C SER A 225 -7.49 22.03 3.44
N ILE A 226 -8.40 22.02 2.48
CA ILE A 226 -8.10 21.87 1.05
C ILE A 226 -8.54 23.15 0.36
N PHE A 227 -7.60 23.87 -0.23
CA PHE A 227 -7.92 25.07 -0.99
C PHE A 227 -8.22 24.70 -2.44
N ILE A 228 -9.33 25.24 -2.95
CA ILE A 228 -9.81 24.99 -4.31
C ILE A 228 -9.70 26.27 -5.14
N GLY A 229 -9.52 26.11 -6.45
CA GLY A 229 -9.40 27.25 -7.37
C GLY A 229 -10.60 28.19 -7.33
N ALA A 230 -10.34 29.50 -7.46
CA ALA A 230 -11.36 30.55 -7.41
C ALA A 230 -12.46 30.41 -8.50
N GLY A 231 -12.16 29.69 -9.59
CA GLY A 231 -13.13 29.34 -10.65
C GLY A 231 -13.97 28.09 -10.35
N ASN A 232 -13.76 27.42 -9.22
CA ASN A 232 -14.47 26.17 -8.89
C ASN A 232 -15.72 26.41 -8.03
N THR A 233 -15.97 27.66 -7.60
CA THR A 233 -17.11 28.06 -6.75
C THR A 233 -18.07 29.04 -7.40
N ILE A 234 -17.98 29.23 -8.72
CA ILE A 234 -18.91 30.09 -9.52
C ILE A 234 -20.33 29.50 -9.67
N SER A 235 -20.67 28.49 -8.89
CA SER A 235 -21.98 27.84 -8.88
C SER A 235 -22.37 27.54 -7.44
N SER A 236 -23.57 27.99 -7.02
CA SER A 236 -24.21 27.81 -5.70
C SER A 236 -24.34 26.37 -5.17
N ALA A 237 -23.62 25.39 -5.73
CA ALA A 237 -23.69 23.96 -5.41
C ALA A 237 -23.35 23.62 -3.95
N ILE A 238 -22.93 24.62 -3.18
CA ILE A 238 -22.53 24.48 -1.81
C ILE A 238 -23.01 25.83 -1.14
N GLY A 239 -23.73 25.74 -0.01
CA GLY A 239 -24.49 26.81 0.68
C GLY A 239 -24.12 26.99 2.16
N ILE A 240 -24.60 28.05 2.82
CA ILE A 240 -24.09 28.52 4.13
C ILE A 240 -24.32 27.56 5.33
N GLY A 241 -23.33 27.44 6.22
CA GLY A 241 -23.52 26.94 7.59
C GLY A 241 -23.26 25.47 7.88
N SER A 242 -22.63 24.69 6.98
CA SER A 242 -22.43 23.24 7.21
C SER A 242 -20.98 22.83 7.35
N THR A 243 -20.74 21.92 8.30
CA THR A 243 -19.51 21.15 8.43
C THR A 243 -19.50 20.00 7.43
N LEU A 244 -18.46 19.89 6.59
CA LEU A 244 -18.21 18.66 5.85
C LEU A 244 -17.66 17.60 6.82
N ALA A 245 -18.44 16.56 7.06
CA ALA A 245 -17.92 15.35 7.69
C ALA A 245 -17.31 14.47 6.59
N PHE A 246 -15.98 14.42 6.52
CA PHE A 246 -15.28 13.38 5.79
C PHE A 246 -15.33 12.12 6.64
N THR A 247 -16.18 11.17 6.28
CA THR A 247 -15.96 9.80 6.75
C THR A 247 -14.81 9.27 5.94
N ASN A 248 -13.60 9.40 6.47
CA ASN A 248 -12.47 8.68 5.92
C ASN A 248 -12.76 7.18 6.09
N THR A 249 -13.31 6.54 5.07
CA THR A 249 -13.36 5.08 4.99
C THR A 249 -12.14 4.55 4.26
N SER A 250 -10.96 5.15 4.45
CA SER A 250 -9.74 4.36 4.48
C SER A 250 -9.83 3.55 5.77
N SER A 251 -10.33 2.33 5.66
CA SER A 251 -10.54 1.42 6.80
C SER A 251 -9.42 1.56 7.82
N LEU A 252 -9.80 2.03 9.02
CA LEU A 252 -8.98 2.08 10.22
C LEU A 252 -8.60 0.64 10.59
N ILE A 253 -7.49 0.14 10.06
CA ILE A 253 -7.00 -1.20 10.38
C ILE A 253 -6.21 -1.07 11.69
N THR A 254 -6.82 -1.49 12.79
CA THR A 254 -6.15 -1.66 14.09
C THR A 254 -6.59 -2.99 14.71
N GLY A 255 -5.71 -3.64 15.47
CA GLY A 255 -6.00 -4.95 16.07
C GLY A 255 -6.14 -6.10 15.07
N THR A 256 -5.85 -5.88 13.79
CA THR A 256 -5.83 -6.94 12.76
C THR A 256 -4.52 -7.70 12.82
N VAL A 257 -4.60 -9.01 12.56
CA VAL A 257 -3.43 -9.88 12.42
C VAL A 257 -2.57 -9.43 11.24
N VAL A 258 -1.30 -9.22 11.55
CA VAL A 258 -0.22 -8.89 10.63
C VAL A 258 0.66 -10.11 10.52
N THR A 259 0.88 -10.56 9.30
CA THR A 259 1.82 -11.64 9.01
C THR A 259 3.03 -11.07 8.31
N PHE A 260 4.19 -11.20 8.95
CA PHE A 260 5.47 -11.00 8.31
C PHE A 260 5.96 -12.34 7.78
N SER A 261 6.51 -12.29 6.57
CA SER A 261 7.09 -13.44 5.93
C SER A 261 8.39 -13.07 5.24
N ASN A 262 9.28 -14.03 5.08
CA ASN A 262 10.52 -13.79 4.36
C ASN A 262 10.46 -14.36 2.94
N GLN A 263 10.99 -13.59 2.00
CA GLN A 263 11.21 -14.06 0.64
C GLN A 263 12.40 -15.02 0.67
N LEU A 264 12.13 -16.32 0.56
CA LEU A 264 13.18 -17.33 0.67
C LEU A 264 13.65 -17.71 -0.75
N PHE A 265 14.89 -17.37 -1.05
CA PHE A 265 15.57 -17.90 -2.24
C PHE A 265 16.29 -19.17 -1.85
N THR A 266 15.88 -20.30 -2.44
CA THR A 266 16.51 -21.59 -2.16
C THR A 266 16.98 -22.27 -3.42
N SER A 267 17.99 -23.13 -3.29
CA SER A 267 18.31 -24.14 -4.28
C SER A 267 18.01 -25.51 -3.71
N ASN A 268 17.38 -26.37 -4.51
CA ASN A 268 17.20 -27.77 -4.18
C ASN A 268 18.49 -28.52 -4.51
N VAL A 269 18.98 -29.30 -3.56
CA VAL A 269 20.17 -30.14 -3.71
C VAL A 269 19.76 -31.59 -3.66
N ILE A 270 20.10 -32.33 -4.70
CA ILE A 270 19.91 -33.78 -4.80
C ILE A 270 21.26 -34.47 -5.00
N SER A 271 21.40 -35.68 -4.48
CA SER A 271 22.59 -36.50 -4.68
C SER A 271 22.18 -37.97 -4.91
N PRO A 272 22.89 -38.71 -5.79
CA PRO A 272 22.73 -40.16 -5.90
C PRO A 272 23.30 -40.93 -4.68
N ASN A 273 23.99 -40.25 -3.77
CA ASN A 273 24.49 -40.86 -2.54
C ASN A 273 23.30 -41.33 -1.68
N LYS A 274 23.18 -42.64 -1.45
CA LYS A 274 22.07 -43.24 -0.68
C LYS A 274 22.03 -42.81 0.79
N LEU A 275 23.14 -42.30 1.32
CA LEU A 275 23.22 -41.75 2.67
C LEU A 275 22.73 -40.30 2.74
N PHE A 276 22.47 -39.66 1.61
CA PHE A 276 21.95 -38.30 1.50
C PHE A 276 20.45 -38.30 1.18
N PRO A 277 19.65 -37.40 1.79
CA PRO A 277 20.02 -36.53 2.91
C PRO A 277 20.13 -37.29 4.25
N GLY A 278 19.52 -38.48 4.32
CA GLY A 278 19.63 -39.41 5.45
C GLY A 278 19.23 -38.78 6.79
N THR A 279 19.81 -39.29 7.89
CA THR A 279 19.69 -38.72 9.24
C THR A 279 20.84 -37.77 9.60
N ILE A 280 21.80 -37.62 8.68
CA ILE A 280 23.02 -36.84 8.87
C ILE A 280 22.74 -35.36 8.65
N VAL A 281 22.00 -35.02 7.59
CA VAL A 281 21.69 -33.62 7.28
C VAL A 281 20.54 -33.15 8.14
N LYS A 282 20.76 -32.06 8.87
CA LYS A 282 19.77 -31.38 9.69
C LYS A 282 19.55 -29.97 9.18
N LYS A 283 18.40 -29.40 9.51
CA LYS A 283 18.15 -27.96 9.34
C LYS A 283 19.28 -27.17 10.03
N ASP A 284 19.64 -26.05 9.44
CA ASP A 284 20.70 -25.13 9.88
C ASP A 284 22.14 -25.68 9.79
N ASN A 285 22.34 -26.90 9.27
CA ASN A 285 23.67 -27.33 8.82
C ASN A 285 24.19 -26.42 7.69
N ILE A 286 25.51 -26.38 7.56
CA ILE A 286 26.18 -25.64 6.49
C ILE A 286 26.52 -26.63 5.38
N VAL A 287 26.28 -26.25 4.13
CA VAL A 287 26.79 -26.97 2.96
C VAL A 287 28.00 -26.24 2.40
N SER A 288 28.95 -26.98 1.83
CA SER A 288 30.05 -26.41 1.05
C SER A 288 30.29 -27.18 -0.24
N TYR A 289 30.63 -26.46 -1.30
CA TYR A 289 30.97 -27.04 -2.60
C TYR A 289 31.83 -26.07 -3.41
N GLY A 290 32.62 -26.59 -4.35
CA GLY A 290 33.35 -25.79 -5.32
C GLY A 290 32.52 -25.49 -6.57
N SER A 291 32.95 -24.49 -7.35
CA SER A 291 32.56 -24.37 -8.76
C SER A 291 33.80 -24.14 -9.61
N ALA A 292 33.77 -24.56 -10.88
CA ALA A 292 34.88 -24.36 -11.80
C ALA A 292 35.24 -22.89 -12.05
N SER A 293 34.32 -21.97 -11.73
CA SER A 293 34.42 -20.54 -12.03
C SER A 293 34.97 -19.70 -10.87
N ASN A 294 34.97 -20.24 -9.64
CA ASN A 294 35.31 -19.49 -8.43
C ASN A 294 36.46 -20.15 -7.67
N ARG A 295 37.36 -19.30 -7.18
CA ARG A 295 38.50 -19.74 -6.37
C ARG A 295 38.11 -20.01 -4.91
N ASP A 296 37.04 -19.36 -4.45
CA ASP A 296 36.53 -19.48 -3.08
C ASP A 296 35.41 -20.52 -3.01
N PRO A 297 35.34 -21.34 -1.94
CA PRO A 297 34.27 -22.31 -1.76
C PRO A 297 32.92 -21.63 -1.56
N PHE A 298 31.88 -22.21 -2.13
CA PHE A 298 30.51 -21.81 -1.85
C PHE A 298 30.10 -22.33 -0.48
N TYR A 299 29.33 -21.53 0.25
CA TYR A 299 28.61 -22.00 1.42
C TYR A 299 27.14 -21.60 1.37
N GLY A 300 26.29 -22.50 1.84
CA GLY A 300 24.85 -22.26 2.00
C GLY A 300 24.35 -22.86 3.30
N LYS A 301 23.21 -22.38 3.79
CA LYS A 301 22.58 -22.94 4.99
C LYS A 301 21.45 -23.87 4.60
N VAL A 302 21.35 -25.05 5.21
CA VAL A 302 20.22 -25.96 5.03
C VAL A 302 18.97 -25.35 5.65
N VAL A 303 17.98 -25.02 4.83
CA VAL A 303 16.72 -24.40 5.29
C VAL A 303 15.61 -25.42 5.48
N SER A 304 15.66 -26.54 4.76
CA SER A 304 14.75 -27.68 4.96
C SER A 304 15.38 -28.98 4.48
N VAL A 305 15.02 -30.09 5.11
CA VAL A 305 15.46 -31.44 4.74
C VAL A 305 14.23 -32.26 4.33
N GLY A 306 14.22 -32.75 3.09
CA GLY A 306 13.23 -33.70 2.57
C GLY A 306 13.73 -35.14 2.69
N THR A 307 12.99 -36.08 2.09
CA THR A 307 13.37 -37.50 2.09
C THR A 307 14.47 -37.84 1.09
N THR A 308 14.56 -37.12 -0.02
CA THR A 308 15.53 -37.34 -1.11
C THR A 308 16.33 -36.09 -1.50
N SER A 309 16.05 -34.96 -0.87
CA SER A 309 16.69 -33.68 -1.18
C SER A 309 16.78 -32.79 0.04
N ILE A 310 17.59 -31.74 -0.05
CA ILE A 310 17.58 -30.62 0.89
C ILE A 310 17.36 -29.32 0.12
N LYS A 311 16.81 -28.32 0.79
CA LYS A 311 16.84 -26.95 0.30
C LYS A 311 17.94 -26.20 1.05
N ILE A 312 18.76 -25.47 0.30
CA ILE A 312 19.77 -24.57 0.84
C ILE A 312 19.38 -23.12 0.54
N GLY A 313 19.54 -22.24 1.52
CA GLY A 313 19.40 -20.79 1.37
C GLY A 313 20.76 -20.10 1.21
N GLY A 314 20.77 -19.00 0.46
CA GLY A 314 21.94 -18.14 0.25
C GLY A 314 21.53 -16.70 -0.07
N THR A 315 22.49 -15.77 0.00
CA THR A 315 22.23 -14.35 -0.30
C THR A 315 22.17 -14.11 -1.80
N LYS A 316 21.00 -13.73 -2.30
CA LYS A 316 20.91 -12.92 -3.52
C LYS A 316 19.73 -11.94 -3.45
N LEU A 317 19.76 -11.03 -2.48
CA LEU A 317 19.08 -9.72 -2.56
C LEU A 317 19.92 -8.69 -1.79
N PRO A 318 19.86 -7.40 -2.13
CA PRO A 318 20.82 -6.39 -1.65
C PRO A 318 20.78 -6.05 -0.14
N ASN A 319 19.99 -6.73 0.70
CA ASN A 319 19.61 -6.18 2.01
C ASN A 319 19.33 -7.22 3.12
N THR A 320 19.39 -8.53 2.87
CA THR A 320 19.00 -9.54 3.88
C THR A 320 19.83 -10.82 3.76
N ALA A 321 20.66 -11.11 4.77
CA ALA A 321 21.50 -12.29 4.81
C ALA A 321 20.72 -13.53 5.30
N LEU A 322 20.05 -14.23 4.38
CA LEU A 322 19.50 -15.58 4.62
C LEU A 322 20.46 -16.65 4.13
N GLY A 323 21.68 -16.61 4.65
CA GLY A 323 22.75 -17.49 4.25
C GLY A 323 24.10 -16.95 4.69
N ILE A 324 25.15 -17.58 4.18
CA ILE A 324 26.51 -17.11 4.38
C ILE A 324 26.73 -15.92 3.45
N THR A 325 27.20 -14.78 3.95
CA THR A 325 27.55 -13.61 3.13
C THR A 325 28.83 -13.90 2.36
N THR A 326 28.89 -13.52 1.08
CA THR A 326 30.13 -13.57 0.29
C THR A 326 31.21 -12.69 0.92
N VAL A 327 32.36 -13.28 1.24
CA VAL A 327 33.56 -12.59 1.71
C VAL A 327 34.66 -12.89 0.71
N ALA A 328 35.03 -11.90 -0.09
CA ALA A 328 36.02 -12.07 -1.16
C ALA A 328 37.34 -12.64 -0.62
N GLY A 329 37.80 -13.74 -1.21
CA GLY A 329 39.00 -14.48 -0.80
C GLY A 329 38.78 -15.51 0.32
N VAL A 330 37.54 -15.66 0.82
CA VAL A 330 37.20 -16.60 1.91
C VAL A 330 36.05 -17.53 1.50
N CYS A 331 34.92 -16.97 1.06
CA CYS A 331 33.72 -17.74 0.71
C CYS A 331 32.80 -17.01 -0.27
N ASP A 332 32.03 -17.78 -1.03
CA ASP A 332 30.90 -17.28 -1.81
C ASP A 332 29.55 -17.75 -1.23
N GLY A 333 28.64 -16.80 -1.00
CA GLY A 333 27.29 -17.01 -0.50
C GLY A 333 26.20 -17.07 -1.57
N ALA A 334 26.56 -16.86 -2.84
CA ALA A 334 25.61 -16.79 -3.93
C ALA A 334 25.07 -18.18 -4.32
N LEU A 335 23.75 -18.32 -4.48
CA LEU A 335 23.15 -19.53 -5.03
C LEU A 335 23.28 -19.58 -6.56
N PRO A 336 23.40 -20.78 -7.17
CA PRO A 336 23.47 -20.92 -8.63
C PRO A 336 22.26 -20.32 -9.34
N THR A 337 22.48 -19.63 -10.47
CA THR A 337 21.40 -19.13 -11.34
C THR A 337 21.01 -20.11 -12.44
N THR A 338 21.82 -21.16 -12.61
CA THR A 338 21.60 -22.28 -13.52
C THR A 338 21.91 -23.58 -12.77
N THR A 339 21.47 -24.72 -13.28
CA THR A 339 21.74 -26.01 -12.66
C THR A 339 23.25 -26.26 -12.60
N LEU A 340 23.76 -26.54 -11.41
CA LEU A 340 25.18 -26.79 -11.15
C LEU A 340 25.37 -28.25 -10.71
N SER A 341 26.31 -28.96 -11.33
CA SER A 341 26.76 -30.26 -10.84
C SER A 341 28.12 -30.12 -10.19
N VAL A 342 28.23 -30.61 -8.97
CA VAL A 342 29.45 -30.56 -8.15
C VAL A 342 29.87 -31.97 -7.78
N THR A 343 31.17 -32.18 -7.59
CA THR A 343 31.73 -33.50 -7.20
C THR A 343 32.20 -33.55 -5.76
N ASP A 344 32.19 -32.41 -5.07
CA ASP A 344 32.85 -32.17 -3.80
C ASP A 344 31.89 -31.64 -2.72
N LEU A 345 30.58 -31.85 -2.87
CA LEU A 345 29.59 -31.37 -1.89
C LEU A 345 29.88 -31.99 -0.52
N GLN A 346 29.95 -31.13 0.48
CA GLN A 346 30.16 -31.48 1.88
C GLN A 346 29.06 -30.86 2.75
N ILE A 347 28.65 -31.60 3.77
CA ILE A 347 27.79 -31.11 4.84
C ILE A 347 28.69 -30.89 6.06
N LEU A 348 28.83 -29.63 6.46
CA LEU A 348 29.50 -29.26 7.68
C LEU A 348 28.46 -29.26 8.80
N THR A 349 28.53 -30.29 9.64
CA THR A 349 27.73 -30.35 10.86
C THR A 349 28.51 -29.62 11.95
N THR A 350 27.89 -28.59 12.51
CA THR A 350 28.47 -27.78 13.59
C THR A 350 27.62 -27.94 14.84
N ASN A 351 28.26 -28.02 16.01
CA ASN A 351 27.55 -27.89 17.31
C ASN A 351 27.31 -26.40 17.64
N LEU A 352 26.76 -25.62 16.70
CA LEU A 352 26.57 -24.16 16.83
C LEU A 352 25.47 -23.75 17.83
N GLU A 353 24.77 -24.70 18.44
CA GLU A 353 23.50 -24.42 19.11
C GLU A 353 23.59 -23.73 20.48
N ASN A 354 24.74 -23.50 21.10
CA ASN A 354 24.85 -22.59 22.27
C ASN A 354 26.31 -22.19 22.54
N SER A 355 26.66 -20.91 22.35
CA SER A 355 27.82 -20.33 23.05
C SER A 355 27.37 -19.96 24.47
N THR A 356 27.99 -20.56 25.48
CA THR A 356 27.77 -20.21 26.90
C THR A 356 28.71 -19.10 27.38
N ASP A 357 29.61 -18.61 26.52
CA ASP A 357 30.55 -17.55 26.89
C ASP A 357 29.89 -16.17 26.73
N ASN A 358 29.56 -15.56 27.86
CA ASN A 358 29.07 -14.17 27.94
C ASN A 358 30.14 -13.19 28.44
N THR A 359 31.40 -13.62 28.57
CA THR A 359 32.42 -12.78 29.20
C THR A 359 33.02 -11.80 28.20
N LEU A 360 32.43 -10.61 28.18
CA LEU A 360 33.04 -9.36 27.69
C LEU A 360 33.69 -8.61 28.86
#